data_AF-A0A8J3UL22-F1
#
_entry.id   AF-A0A8J3UL22-F1
#
_cell.length_a   1.000
_cell.length_b   1.000
_cell.length_c   1.000
_cell.angle_alpha   90.00
_cell.angle_beta   90.00
_cell.angle_gamma   90.00
#
_symmetry.space_group_name_H-M   'P 1'
#
loop_
_entity.id
_entity.type
_entity.pdbx_description
1 polymer ?
#
loop_
_entity_poly.entity_id
_entity_poly.type
_entity_poly.pdbx_seq_one_letter_code
_entity_poly.pdbx_strand_id
1 'polypeptide(L)'
;MTRRAVIGSMTSVISDVWHNSKAQLDPGSVLFQSDRRFQFFAYGVSHSQLMFRSTPLVVDQDSTIDLVFKPVTALKIRDVYRGLTIRCATEEEFGLIKALSGGDVEGGERIFILESDGVTDYVISLAVGWREDVLRRTRQSLFAYVSEDMPRWPTQPLDGFHMQLNVASVRDLIDAMNADDQQVRRERYRTVYVVMTRVDRRGVPDISGAGVFLTEADAEDALAYIAPKVVDCWIEPLPIAI
;
A
#
# COMPACT_ATOMS: atom_id res chain seq x y z
N MET A 1 -4.90 -9.20 -47.58
CA MET A 1 -5.49 -9.44 -46.25
C MET A 1 -4.72 -10.55 -45.58
N THR A 2 -3.81 -10.21 -44.66
CA THR A 2 -3.00 -11.20 -43.94
C THR A 2 -2.92 -10.76 -42.49
N ARG A 3 -3.62 -11.50 -41.62
CA ARG A 3 -3.71 -11.23 -40.17
C ARG A 3 -2.34 -11.46 -39.54
N ARG A 4 -1.75 -10.43 -38.93
CA ARG A 4 -0.65 -10.59 -37.96
C ARG A 4 -1.27 -10.96 -36.62
N ALA A 5 -0.95 -12.15 -36.15
CA ALA A 5 -1.20 -12.56 -34.77
C ALA A 5 -0.27 -11.75 -33.85
N VAL A 6 -0.85 -10.96 -32.94
CA VAL A 6 -0.14 -10.38 -31.81
C VAL A 6 -0.10 -11.47 -30.75
N ILE A 7 1.06 -12.08 -30.56
CA ILE A 7 1.31 -12.97 -29.43
C ILE A 7 1.54 -12.06 -28.23
N GLY A 8 0.49 -11.83 -27.44
CA GLY A 8 0.59 -11.20 -26.13
C GLY A 8 1.35 -12.12 -25.18
N SER A 9 2.63 -11.84 -24.98
CA SER A 9 3.38 -12.41 -23.86
C SER A 9 2.94 -11.69 -22.59
N MET A 10 1.95 -12.26 -21.88
CA MET A 10 1.70 -11.94 -20.48
C MET A 10 2.85 -12.51 -19.65
N THR A 11 3.96 -11.80 -19.63
CA THR A 11 5.01 -12.01 -18.63
C THR A 11 4.65 -11.10 -17.47
N SER A 12 4.23 -11.68 -16.34
CA SER A 12 4.13 -10.97 -15.07
C SER A 12 5.50 -10.35 -14.78
N VAL A 13 5.63 -9.03 -14.96
CA VAL A 13 6.81 -8.30 -14.53
C VAL A 13 6.55 -7.93 -13.09
N ILE A 14 7.00 -8.79 -12.17
CA ILE A 14 7.20 -8.40 -10.77
C ILE A 14 8.40 -7.44 -10.78
N SER A 15 8.14 -6.14 -10.83
CA SER A 15 9.17 -5.12 -10.63
C SER A 15 9.07 -4.56 -9.22
N ASP A 16 10.15 -4.66 -8.45
CA ASP A 16 10.36 -3.95 -7.19
C ASP A 16 11.57 -3.03 -7.36
N VAL A 17 11.34 -1.73 -7.26
CA VAL A 17 12.38 -0.72 -7.46
C VAL A 17 12.34 0.27 -6.32
N TRP A 18 13.52 0.56 -5.77
CA TRP A 18 13.71 1.56 -4.73
C TRP A 18 14.92 2.43 -5.06
N HIS A 19 14.69 3.72 -5.29
CA HIS A 19 15.74 4.70 -5.57
C HIS A 19 15.90 5.65 -4.39
N ASN A 20 17.02 5.54 -3.69
CA ASN A 20 17.38 6.38 -2.54
C ASN A 20 18.83 6.88 -2.57
N SER A 21 19.59 6.57 -3.64
CA SER A 21 21.00 6.92 -3.76
C SER A 21 21.23 7.96 -4.84
N LYS A 22 22.20 8.86 -4.62
CA LYS A 22 22.51 9.94 -5.57
C LYS A 22 22.92 9.44 -6.95
N ALA A 23 23.59 8.29 -7.03
CA ALA A 23 24.06 7.70 -8.29
C ALA A 23 22.93 7.16 -9.19
N GLN A 24 21.71 7.06 -8.67
CA GLN A 24 20.53 6.58 -9.41
C GLN A 24 19.58 7.72 -9.80
N LEU A 25 19.92 8.98 -9.44
CA LEU A 25 19.01 10.12 -9.46
C LEU A 25 19.67 11.31 -10.17
N ASP A 26 20.03 11.09 -11.44
CA ASP A 26 20.62 12.12 -12.29
C ASP A 26 19.57 13.18 -12.68
N PRO A 27 19.91 14.48 -12.66
CA PRO A 27 18.96 15.53 -13.04
C PRO A 27 18.33 15.30 -14.42
N GLY A 28 17.01 15.47 -14.53
CA GLY A 28 16.25 15.27 -15.77
C GLY A 28 16.03 13.81 -16.17
N SER A 29 16.64 12.82 -15.51
CA SER A 29 16.47 11.41 -15.85
C SER A 29 15.05 10.92 -15.54
N VAL A 30 14.45 10.17 -16.48
CA VAL A 30 13.16 9.49 -16.27
C VAL A 30 13.40 8.23 -15.44
N LEU A 31 12.70 8.14 -14.31
CA LEU A 31 12.80 7.03 -13.37
C LEU A 31 11.67 6.02 -13.58
N PHE A 32 10.46 6.52 -13.86
CA PHE A 32 9.27 5.70 -14.02
C PHE A 32 8.37 6.28 -15.10
N GLN A 33 7.75 5.42 -15.89
CA GLN A 33 6.75 5.80 -16.88
C GLN A 33 5.69 4.72 -17.01
N SER A 34 4.43 5.11 -16.99
CA SER A 34 3.30 4.20 -17.21
C SER A 34 2.11 4.95 -17.79
N ASP A 35 1.39 4.32 -18.72
CA ASP A 35 0.15 4.87 -19.29
C ASP A 35 -1.08 4.62 -18.40
N ARG A 36 -0.90 3.91 -17.27
CA ARG A 36 -2.00 3.60 -16.34
C ARG A 36 -2.48 4.86 -15.61
N ARG A 37 -3.73 4.84 -15.18
CA ARG A 37 -4.28 5.87 -14.29
C ARG A 37 -3.75 5.65 -12.88
N PHE A 38 -3.22 6.70 -12.25
CA PHE A 38 -2.79 6.68 -10.85
C PHE A 38 -3.67 7.59 -10.00
N GLN A 39 -4.07 7.11 -8.83
CA GLN A 39 -4.84 7.87 -7.86
C GLN A 39 -4.02 8.06 -6.58
N PHE A 40 -4.12 9.24 -5.97
CA PHE A 40 -3.67 9.46 -4.60
C PHE A 40 -4.36 8.46 -3.67
N PHE A 41 -3.56 7.65 -2.97
CA PHE A 41 -4.08 6.56 -2.17
C PHE A 41 -3.95 6.81 -0.67
N ALA A 42 -2.76 7.24 -0.21
CA ALA A 42 -2.53 7.51 1.20
C ALA A 42 -1.39 8.52 1.41
N TYR A 43 -1.46 9.28 2.51
CA TYR A 43 -0.35 10.08 3.03
C TYR A 43 -0.20 9.87 4.53
N GLY A 44 0.93 9.29 4.95
CA GLY A 44 1.25 9.02 6.35
C GLY A 44 2.05 10.15 6.96
N VAL A 45 1.43 10.99 7.79
CA VAL A 45 2.07 12.18 8.40
C VAL A 45 3.25 11.83 9.33
N SER A 46 3.11 10.80 10.16
CA SER A 46 4.13 10.38 11.14
C SER A 46 5.45 9.91 10.50
N HIS A 47 5.41 9.51 9.23
CA HIS A 47 6.57 9.00 8.49
C HIS A 47 6.80 9.71 7.16
N SER A 48 6.06 10.82 6.93
CA SER A 48 6.05 11.58 5.68
C SER A 48 6.03 10.70 4.44
N GLN A 49 5.11 9.73 4.38
CA GLN A 49 5.08 8.75 3.30
C GLN A 49 3.89 9.00 2.38
N LEU A 50 4.14 9.24 1.10
CA LEU A 50 3.10 9.47 0.09
C LEU A 50 2.94 8.23 -0.78
N MET A 51 1.71 7.87 -1.09
CA MET A 51 1.40 6.71 -1.92
C MET A 51 0.40 7.03 -3.03
N PHE A 52 0.74 6.59 -4.24
CA PHE A 52 -0.18 6.50 -5.37
C PHE A 52 -0.42 5.04 -5.73
N ARG A 53 -1.60 4.75 -6.26
CA ARG A 53 -1.98 3.42 -6.73
C ARG A 53 -2.50 3.48 -8.15
N SER A 54 -2.08 2.55 -8.99
CA SER A 54 -2.69 2.39 -10.30
C SER A 54 -4.11 1.85 -10.16
N THR A 55 -5.08 2.47 -10.81
CA THR A 55 -6.42 1.90 -10.94
C THR A 55 -6.42 0.87 -12.06
N PRO A 56 -6.81 -0.40 -11.81
CA PRO A 56 -6.94 -1.38 -12.87
C PRO A 56 -7.99 -0.92 -13.88
N LEU A 57 -7.77 -1.21 -15.17
CA LEU A 57 -8.76 -0.91 -16.21
C LEU A 57 -9.86 -1.99 -16.24
N VAL A 58 -9.53 -3.21 -15.79
CA VAL A 58 -10.45 -4.35 -15.67
C VAL A 58 -10.32 -4.99 -14.29
N VAL A 59 -11.46 -5.29 -13.66
CA VAL A 59 -11.60 -5.51 -12.21
C VAL A 59 -10.91 -6.78 -11.68
N ASP A 60 -10.61 -7.79 -12.51
CA ASP A 60 -10.26 -9.13 -11.99
C ASP A 60 -8.93 -9.73 -12.42
N GLN A 61 -8.11 -9.07 -13.27
CA GLN A 61 -6.85 -9.67 -13.75
C GLN A 61 -5.67 -8.70 -13.97
N ASP A 62 -5.84 -7.41 -13.67
CA ASP A 62 -4.74 -6.45 -13.84
C ASP A 62 -3.88 -6.38 -12.57
N SER A 63 -2.56 -6.45 -12.75
CA SER A 63 -1.60 -6.11 -11.70
C SER A 63 -1.84 -4.69 -11.17
N THR A 64 -1.58 -4.48 -9.90
CA THR A 64 -1.58 -3.17 -9.25
C THR A 64 -0.15 -2.66 -9.18
N ILE A 65 0.05 -1.38 -9.51
CA ILE A 65 1.29 -0.66 -9.26
C ILE A 65 1.06 0.26 -8.07
N ASP A 66 1.78 0.00 -6.98
CA ASP A 66 1.88 0.94 -5.88
C ASP A 66 3.16 1.76 -6.05
N LEU A 67 3.05 3.07 -5.90
CA LEU A 67 4.15 4.05 -5.97
C LEU A 67 4.26 4.73 -4.61
N VAL A 68 5.48 4.83 -4.08
CA VAL A 68 5.74 5.40 -2.75
C VAL A 68 6.88 6.42 -2.81
N PHE A 69 6.69 7.53 -2.11
CA PHE A 69 7.75 8.51 -1.82
C PHE A 69 8.00 8.56 -0.31
N LYS A 70 9.27 8.62 0.12
CA LYS A 70 9.62 8.67 1.55
C LYS A 70 11.02 9.24 1.83
N PRO A 71 11.17 10.04 2.90
CA PRO A 71 10.16 10.90 3.50
C PRO A 71 9.86 12.06 2.55
N VAL A 72 8.66 12.62 2.62
CA VAL A 72 8.17 13.74 1.82
C VAL A 72 8.18 15.01 2.66
N THR A 73 8.81 16.06 2.16
CA THR A 73 8.91 17.35 2.87
C THR A 73 7.99 18.41 2.28
N ALA A 74 7.82 18.42 0.97
CA ALA A 74 6.85 19.28 0.30
C ALA A 74 6.31 18.59 -0.95
N LEU A 75 5.11 19.00 -1.38
CA LEU A 75 4.47 18.41 -2.53
C LEU A 75 3.49 19.40 -3.17
N LYS A 76 3.35 19.30 -4.48
CA LYS A 76 2.24 19.84 -5.27
C LYS A 76 1.75 18.67 -6.10
N ILE A 77 0.57 18.15 -5.79
CA ILE A 77 0.00 16.97 -6.46
C ILE A 77 -1.47 17.20 -6.79
N ARG A 78 -1.99 16.35 -7.66
CA ARG A 78 -3.42 16.15 -7.88
C ARG A 78 -3.88 14.79 -7.32
N ASP A 79 -5.18 14.63 -7.26
CA ASP A 79 -5.85 13.40 -6.84
C ASP A 79 -5.71 12.26 -7.86
N VAL A 80 -5.64 12.59 -9.15
CA VAL A 80 -5.61 11.62 -10.26
C VAL A 80 -4.67 12.03 -11.39
N TYR A 81 -3.84 11.09 -11.85
CA TYR A 81 -3.00 11.19 -13.05
C TYR A 81 -3.47 10.18 -14.10
N ARG A 82 -3.58 10.60 -15.37
CA ARG A 82 -3.92 9.72 -16.51
C ARG A 82 -2.65 9.47 -17.31
N GLY A 83 -2.00 8.34 -17.07
CA GLY A 83 -0.58 8.19 -17.37
C GLY A 83 0.26 9.02 -16.40
N LEU A 84 1.45 8.51 -16.07
CA LEU A 84 2.36 9.15 -15.14
C LEU A 84 3.81 8.89 -15.56
N THR A 85 4.54 9.98 -15.76
CA THR A 85 6.01 9.96 -15.85
C THR A 85 6.57 10.60 -14.59
N ILE A 86 7.52 9.91 -13.95
CA ILE A 86 8.31 10.43 -12.84
C ILE A 86 9.74 10.58 -13.30
N ARG A 87 10.29 11.78 -13.14
CA ARG A 87 11.69 12.08 -13.44
C ARG A 87 12.31 12.92 -12.35
N CYS A 88 13.64 12.92 -12.27
CA CYS A 88 14.33 13.92 -11.48
C CYS A 88 14.14 15.31 -12.11
N ALA A 89 13.98 16.32 -11.27
CA ALA A 89 14.01 17.71 -11.70
C ALA A 89 15.34 18.03 -12.41
N THR A 90 15.30 18.90 -13.41
CA THR A 90 16.50 19.53 -13.94
C THR A 90 17.09 20.49 -12.91
N GLU A 91 18.34 20.95 -13.12
CA GLU A 91 18.95 21.93 -12.23
C GLU A 91 18.15 23.25 -12.17
N GLU A 92 17.57 23.66 -13.29
CA GLU A 92 16.72 24.86 -13.38
C GLU A 92 15.43 24.68 -12.59
N GLU A 93 14.70 23.59 -12.80
CA GLU A 93 13.47 23.27 -12.08
C GLU A 93 13.73 23.12 -10.58
N PHE A 94 14.87 22.52 -10.21
CA PHE A 94 15.29 22.40 -8.83
C PHE A 94 15.42 23.77 -8.17
N GLY A 95 16.10 24.71 -8.82
CA GLY A 95 16.26 26.09 -8.32
C GLY A 95 14.92 26.82 -8.16
N LEU A 96 14.04 26.70 -9.17
CA LEU A 96 12.72 27.34 -9.15
C LEU A 96 11.82 26.78 -8.05
N ILE A 97 11.70 25.46 -7.96
CA ILE A 97 10.83 24.80 -6.97
C ILE A 97 11.36 25.02 -5.56
N LYS A 98 12.69 24.94 -5.34
CA LYS A 98 13.29 25.28 -4.05
C LYS A 98 12.91 26.70 -3.60
N ALA A 99 12.96 27.68 -4.51
CA ALA A 99 12.57 29.05 -4.20
C ALA A 99 11.07 29.18 -3.85
N LEU A 100 10.21 28.42 -4.54
CA LEU A 100 8.76 28.43 -4.31
C LEU A 100 8.34 27.71 -3.02
N SER A 101 9.02 26.63 -2.65
CA SER A 101 8.67 25.81 -1.50
C SER A 101 9.07 26.45 -0.16
N GLY A 102 9.83 27.55 -0.16
CA GLY A 102 10.14 28.34 1.04
C GLY A 102 10.97 27.62 2.10
N GLY A 103 11.51 26.44 1.77
CA GLY A 103 12.29 25.60 2.68
C GLY A 103 13.65 25.25 2.08
N ASP A 104 14.61 24.97 2.95
CA ASP A 104 15.85 24.35 2.52
C ASP A 104 15.57 22.88 2.20
N VAL A 105 15.75 22.50 0.93
CA VAL A 105 15.90 21.11 0.53
C VAL A 105 17.12 20.57 1.26
N GLU A 106 16.89 19.72 2.26
CA GLU A 106 17.93 19.22 3.17
C GLU A 106 18.87 18.25 2.43
N GLY A 107 20.06 18.02 3.03
CA GLY A 107 21.13 17.24 2.43
C GLY A 107 20.73 15.81 2.08
N GLY A 108 20.32 15.58 0.83
CA GLY A 108 19.96 14.26 0.31
C GLY A 108 18.65 14.24 -0.46
N GLU A 109 17.79 15.23 -0.29
CA GLU A 109 16.48 15.30 -0.92
C GLU A 109 16.55 15.59 -2.43
N ARG A 110 15.52 15.13 -3.15
CA ARG A 110 15.34 15.36 -4.57
C ARG A 110 13.94 15.89 -4.83
N ILE A 111 13.84 16.64 -5.91
CA ILE A 111 12.56 17.05 -6.46
C ILE A 111 12.23 16.06 -7.57
N PHE A 112 11.20 15.27 -7.34
CA PHE A 112 10.62 14.38 -8.33
C PHE A 112 9.52 15.13 -9.06
N ILE A 113 9.63 15.20 -10.38
CA ILE A 113 8.66 15.83 -11.25
C ILE A 113 7.65 14.76 -11.69
N LEU A 114 6.36 15.07 -11.54
CA LEU A 114 5.25 14.23 -11.98
C LEU A 114 4.61 14.88 -13.21
N GLU A 115 4.67 14.20 -14.35
CA GLU A 115 4.10 14.66 -15.61
C GLU A 115 2.92 13.77 -16.01
N SER A 116 1.78 14.40 -16.32
CA SER A 116 0.57 13.75 -16.79
C SER A 116 -0.30 14.74 -17.55
N ASP A 117 -0.77 14.35 -18.74
CA ASP A 117 -1.60 15.17 -19.62
C ASP A 117 -1.06 16.59 -19.88
N GLY A 118 0.27 16.71 -20.01
CA GLY A 118 0.94 18.00 -20.25
C GLY A 118 0.99 18.94 -19.05
N VAL A 119 0.61 18.47 -17.85
CA VAL A 119 0.64 19.25 -16.61
C VAL A 119 1.68 18.68 -15.66
N THR A 120 2.47 19.57 -15.07
CA THR A 120 3.59 19.24 -14.20
C THR A 120 3.31 19.54 -12.72
N ASP A 121 3.59 18.54 -11.89
CA ASP A 121 3.49 18.53 -10.44
C ASP A 121 4.82 18.07 -9.83
N TYR A 122 4.97 18.12 -8.51
CA TYR A 122 6.23 17.75 -7.87
C TYR A 122 6.06 17.14 -6.46
N VAL A 123 7.03 16.32 -6.09
CA VAL A 123 7.20 15.80 -4.73
C VAL A 123 8.66 16.00 -4.34
N ILE A 124 8.90 16.64 -3.19
CA ILE A 124 10.23 16.74 -2.58
C ILE A 124 10.37 15.58 -1.60
N SER A 125 11.32 14.69 -1.87
CA SER A 125 11.53 13.49 -1.06
C SER A 125 12.96 12.95 -1.13
N LEU A 126 13.39 12.14 -0.15
CA LEU A 126 14.68 11.42 -0.23
C LEU A 126 14.64 10.24 -1.19
N ALA A 127 13.49 9.58 -1.33
CA ALA A 127 13.39 8.34 -2.10
C ALA A 127 12.06 8.20 -2.80
N VAL A 128 12.09 7.48 -3.92
CA VAL A 128 10.91 7.01 -4.65
C VAL A 128 11.08 5.51 -4.94
N GLY A 129 9.98 4.77 -4.86
CA GLY A 129 9.96 3.38 -5.27
C GLY A 129 8.59 2.93 -5.73
N TRP A 130 8.56 1.80 -6.43
CA TRP A 130 7.34 1.19 -6.90
C TRP A 130 7.41 -0.32 -6.86
N ARG A 131 6.22 -0.91 -6.73
CA ARG A 131 6.01 -2.35 -6.82
C ARG A 131 4.84 -2.63 -7.73
N GLU A 132 5.02 -3.59 -8.63
CA GLU A 132 3.94 -4.11 -9.47
C GLU A 132 3.68 -5.58 -9.11
N ASP A 133 2.45 -5.90 -8.71
CA ASP A 133 2.01 -7.26 -8.41
C ASP A 133 0.48 -7.35 -8.36
N VAL A 134 -0.08 -8.55 -8.28
CA VAL A 134 -1.51 -8.77 -8.05
C VAL A 134 -1.84 -8.48 -6.58
N LEU A 135 -2.61 -7.43 -6.33
CA LEU A 135 -3.07 -7.09 -4.99
C LEU A 135 -4.29 -7.95 -4.63
N ARG A 136 -4.09 -8.94 -3.76
CA ARG A 136 -5.17 -9.80 -3.28
C ARG A 136 -6.19 -9.01 -2.45
N ARG A 137 -7.43 -9.50 -2.42
CA ARG A 137 -8.59 -8.85 -1.78
C ARG A 137 -8.32 -8.39 -0.34
N THR A 138 -7.62 -9.20 0.45
CA THR A 138 -7.39 -8.91 1.88
C THR A 138 -6.27 -7.90 2.10
N ARG A 139 -5.43 -7.65 1.08
CA ARG A 139 -4.21 -6.86 1.19
C ARG A 139 -4.47 -5.40 0.84
N GLN A 140 -4.11 -4.51 1.76
CA GLN A 140 -4.27 -3.06 1.59
C GLN A 140 -3.27 -2.45 0.60
N SER A 141 -2.04 -2.97 0.53
CA SER A 141 -0.93 -2.43 -0.30
C SER A 141 0.21 -3.42 -0.50
N LEU A 142 0.93 -3.26 -1.61
CA LEU A 142 2.17 -4.00 -1.91
C LEU A 142 3.33 -3.58 -1.00
N PHE A 143 3.26 -2.39 -0.41
CA PHE A 143 4.19 -1.92 0.63
C PHE A 143 3.69 -2.19 2.05
N ALA A 144 2.47 -2.70 2.21
CA ALA A 144 2.01 -3.16 3.52
C ALA A 144 2.79 -4.41 3.93
N TYR A 145 3.64 -4.27 4.95
CA TYR A 145 4.50 -5.33 5.45
C TYR A 145 4.01 -5.84 6.81
N VAL A 146 4.32 -7.10 7.07
CA VAL A 146 4.10 -7.78 8.35
C VAL A 146 5.47 -7.91 8.99
N SER A 147 5.70 -7.24 10.11
CA SER A 147 6.95 -7.33 10.85
C SER A 147 7.11 -8.72 11.48
N GLU A 148 8.30 -9.31 11.41
CA GLU A 148 8.61 -10.60 12.07
C GLU A 148 8.45 -10.48 13.59
N ASP A 149 8.88 -9.36 14.17
CA ASP A 149 8.77 -9.10 15.61
C ASP A 149 7.32 -8.81 16.06
N MET A 150 6.47 -8.40 15.13
CA MET A 150 5.08 -8.04 15.37
C MET A 150 4.23 -8.37 14.14
N PRO A 151 3.85 -9.65 13.96
CA PRO A 151 3.22 -10.13 12.74
C PRO A 151 1.73 -9.79 12.71
N ARG A 152 1.40 -8.51 12.79
CA ARG A 152 0.04 -8.01 12.70
C ARG A 152 -0.39 -7.98 11.25
N TRP A 153 -1.64 -8.38 11.02
CA TRP A 153 -2.28 -8.20 9.73
C TRP A 153 -2.26 -6.71 9.38
N PRO A 154 -1.76 -6.32 8.21
CA PRO A 154 -1.68 -4.92 7.85
C PRO A 154 -3.08 -4.36 7.64
N THR A 155 -3.46 -3.42 8.50
CA THR A 155 -4.76 -2.74 8.41
C THR A 155 -4.68 -1.40 7.69
N GLN A 156 -3.47 -0.97 7.29
CA GLN A 156 -3.22 0.27 6.57
C GLN A 156 -2.19 0.05 5.46
N PRO A 157 -2.22 0.87 4.40
CA PRO A 157 -1.35 0.65 3.25
C PRO A 157 0.08 1.15 3.43
N LEU A 158 0.32 2.02 4.41
CA LEU A 158 1.63 2.58 4.74
C LEU A 158 2.01 2.21 6.17
N ASP A 159 3.24 1.75 6.35
CA ASP A 159 3.79 1.44 7.67
C ASP A 159 3.92 2.70 8.54
N GLY A 160 3.67 2.53 9.84
CA GLY A 160 3.75 3.60 10.83
C GLY A 160 2.64 4.66 10.76
N PHE A 161 1.70 4.52 9.82
CA PHE A 161 0.37 5.12 9.96
C PHE A 161 -0.39 4.22 10.95
N HIS A 162 -0.61 4.72 12.16
CA HIS A 162 -1.46 4.07 13.16
C HIS A 162 -2.29 5.17 13.80
N MET A 163 -3.34 5.63 13.11
CA MET A 163 -4.23 6.64 13.68
C MET A 163 -5.09 6.10 14.84
N GLN A 164 -4.92 4.85 15.28
CA GLN A 164 -5.84 4.13 16.18
C GLN A 164 -7.30 4.06 15.66
N LEU A 165 -7.59 4.59 14.48
CA LEU A 165 -8.91 4.66 13.83
C LEU A 165 -9.37 3.33 13.23
N ASN A 166 -8.55 2.28 13.29
CA ASN A 166 -8.87 0.96 12.72
C ASN A 166 -9.54 0.01 13.70
N VAL A 167 -9.91 0.47 14.90
CA VAL A 167 -10.85 -0.25 15.75
C VAL A 167 -12.22 0.26 15.34
N ALA A 168 -13.06 -0.62 14.78
CA ALA A 168 -14.48 -0.30 14.59
C ALA A 168 -14.99 0.28 15.91
N SER A 169 -15.67 1.44 15.87
CA SER A 169 -16.24 1.94 17.10
C SER A 169 -17.17 0.87 17.66
N VAL A 170 -17.33 0.81 19.00
CA VAL A 170 -18.31 -0.10 19.61
C VAL A 170 -19.68 0.06 18.93
N ARG A 171 -19.99 1.27 18.45
CA ARG A 171 -21.22 1.59 17.72
C ARG A 171 -21.25 1.02 16.30
N ASP A 172 -20.17 1.10 15.53
CA ASP A 172 -20.11 0.49 14.19
C ASP A 172 -20.18 -1.04 14.28
N LEU A 173 -19.59 -1.63 15.32
CA LEU A 173 -19.74 -3.05 15.63
C LEU A 173 -21.20 -3.37 15.94
N ILE A 174 -21.84 -2.58 16.81
CA ILE A 174 -23.26 -2.71 17.16
C ILE A 174 -24.16 -2.53 15.92
N ASP A 175 -23.88 -1.56 15.05
CA ASP A 175 -24.70 -1.26 13.87
C ASP A 175 -24.53 -2.35 12.80
N ALA A 176 -23.32 -2.89 12.61
CA ALA A 176 -23.09 -4.06 11.77
C ALA A 176 -23.74 -5.34 12.34
N MET A 177 -23.86 -5.43 13.67
CA MET A 177 -24.56 -6.51 14.38
C MET A 177 -26.09 -6.36 14.32
N ASN A 178 -26.58 -5.13 14.16
CA ASN A 178 -28.01 -4.78 14.12
C ASN A 178 -28.58 -4.59 12.71
N ALA A 179 -27.73 -4.55 11.67
CA ALA A 179 -28.18 -4.51 10.29
C ALA A 179 -29.04 -5.75 9.99
N ASP A 180 -30.33 -5.47 9.82
CA ASP A 180 -31.43 -6.40 9.97
C ASP A 180 -31.57 -7.31 8.74
N ASP A 181 -31.06 -8.54 8.81
CA ASP A 181 -31.60 -9.65 8.04
C ASP A 181 -32.67 -10.30 8.92
N GLN A 182 -33.94 -9.98 8.61
CA GLN A 182 -35.05 -10.20 9.51
C GLN A 182 -35.25 -11.68 9.85
N GLN A 183 -35.45 -11.92 11.16
CA GLN A 183 -35.87 -13.16 11.83
C GLN A 183 -34.82 -14.25 12.09
N VAL A 184 -33.98 -14.08 13.13
CA VAL A 184 -33.54 -15.26 13.93
C VAL A 184 -33.39 -14.90 15.42
N ARG A 185 -34.09 -15.68 16.26
CA ARG A 185 -34.12 -15.66 17.73
C ARG A 185 -32.73 -15.94 18.36
N ARG A 186 -32.40 -15.19 19.42
CA ARG A 186 -31.67 -15.53 20.69
C ARG A 186 -30.49 -16.55 20.73
N GLU A 187 -29.93 -17.05 19.63
CA GLU A 187 -28.76 -17.96 19.59
C GLU A 187 -27.57 -17.37 18.79
N ARG A 188 -27.47 -16.04 18.72
CA ARG A 188 -26.62 -15.34 17.75
C ARG A 188 -25.16 -15.32 18.17
N TYR A 189 -24.41 -16.38 17.87
CA TYR A 189 -22.96 -16.29 17.72
C TYR A 189 -22.63 -16.09 16.24
N ARG A 190 -21.73 -15.17 15.91
CA ARG A 190 -21.07 -15.13 14.59
C ARG A 190 -19.71 -15.80 14.72
N THR A 191 -19.38 -16.72 13.82
CA THR A 191 -18.02 -17.24 13.75
C THR A 191 -17.14 -16.18 13.08
N VAL A 192 -16.08 -15.78 13.77
CA VAL A 192 -14.95 -15.06 13.17
C VAL A 192 -13.75 -15.99 13.12
N TYR A 193 -12.86 -15.73 12.17
CA TYR A 193 -11.66 -16.52 11.96
C TYR A 193 -10.48 -15.66 12.41
N VAL A 194 -9.83 -16.05 13.50
CA VAL A 194 -8.68 -15.31 14.04
C VAL A 194 -7.41 -15.98 13.55
N VAL A 195 -6.57 -15.25 12.82
CA VAL A 195 -5.23 -15.72 12.49
C VAL A 195 -4.36 -15.52 13.71
N MET A 196 -3.89 -16.63 14.28
CA MET A 196 -3.02 -16.68 15.45
C MET A 196 -1.56 -16.86 15.00
N THR A 197 -0.64 -16.26 15.74
CA THR A 197 0.79 -16.38 15.49
C THR A 197 1.53 -16.71 16.78
N ARG A 198 2.59 -17.52 16.66
CA ARG A 198 3.60 -17.70 17.71
C ARG A 198 4.89 -17.04 17.25
N VAL A 199 5.40 -16.11 18.06
CA VAL A 199 6.69 -15.44 17.83
C VAL A 199 7.57 -15.57 19.07
N ASP A 200 8.87 -15.74 18.86
CA ASP A 200 9.84 -15.74 19.97
C ASP A 200 10.31 -14.32 20.24
N ARG A 201 9.67 -13.66 21.22
CA ARG A 201 10.08 -12.33 21.65
C ARG A 201 11.08 -12.43 22.78
N ARG A 202 12.35 -12.09 22.47
CA ARG A 202 13.45 -12.09 23.46
C ARG A 202 13.60 -13.45 24.17
N GLY A 203 13.40 -14.55 23.44
CA GLY A 203 13.50 -15.92 23.96
C GLY A 203 12.28 -16.40 24.75
N VAL A 204 11.17 -15.65 24.76
CA VAL A 204 9.90 -16.07 25.34
C VAL A 204 8.89 -16.26 24.20
N PRO A 205 8.29 -17.46 24.07
CA PRO A 205 7.20 -17.68 23.12
C PRO A 205 6.00 -16.80 23.48
N ASP A 206 5.56 -15.97 22.54
CA ASP A 206 4.38 -15.12 22.65
C ASP A 206 3.35 -15.57 21.60
N ILE A 207 2.14 -15.89 22.06
CA ILE A 207 1.01 -16.27 21.20
C ILE A 207 0.06 -15.09 21.15
N SER A 208 -0.17 -14.56 19.95
CA SER A 208 -1.05 -13.41 19.77
C SER A 208 -1.86 -13.48 18.48
N GLY A 209 -3.04 -12.88 18.50
CA GLY A 209 -3.87 -12.69 17.32
C GLY A 209 -3.22 -11.68 16.37
N ALA A 210 -2.95 -12.11 15.14
CA ALA A 210 -2.46 -11.28 14.06
C ALA A 210 -3.57 -10.49 13.37
N GLY A 211 -4.76 -11.08 13.22
CA GLY A 211 -5.91 -10.46 12.57
C GLY A 211 -7.20 -11.24 12.79
N VAL A 212 -8.34 -10.57 12.62
CA VAL A 212 -9.68 -11.14 12.75
C VAL A 212 -10.43 -10.94 11.44
N PHE A 213 -11.00 -12.02 10.91
CA PHE A 213 -11.66 -12.05 9.61
C PHE A 213 -13.08 -12.59 9.72
N LEU A 214 -13.96 -12.10 8.84
CA LEU A 214 -15.37 -12.53 8.81
C LEU A 214 -15.58 -13.79 7.97
N THR A 215 -14.61 -14.17 7.14
CA THR A 215 -14.66 -15.36 6.29
C THR A 215 -13.40 -16.19 6.45
N GLU A 216 -13.52 -17.50 6.27
CA GLU A 216 -12.39 -18.43 6.33
C GLU A 216 -11.39 -18.15 5.20
N ALA A 217 -11.89 -17.92 3.98
CA ALA A 217 -11.05 -17.61 2.82
C ALA A 217 -10.18 -16.35 3.01
N ASP A 218 -10.71 -15.29 3.64
CA ASP A 218 -9.91 -14.10 3.93
C ASP A 218 -8.87 -14.39 5.03
N ALA A 219 -9.18 -15.27 6.00
CA ALA A 219 -8.21 -15.72 7.00
C ALA A 219 -7.12 -16.62 6.41
N GLU A 220 -7.45 -17.50 5.46
CA GLU A 220 -6.49 -18.35 4.73
C GLU A 220 -5.54 -17.51 3.87
N ASP A 221 -6.08 -16.52 3.15
CA ASP A 221 -5.27 -15.58 2.38
C ASP A 221 -4.30 -14.82 3.30
N ALA A 222 -4.78 -14.44 4.49
CA ALA A 222 -3.95 -13.79 5.48
C ALA A 222 -2.88 -14.70 6.09
N LEU A 223 -3.25 -15.92 6.42
CA LEU A 223 -2.34 -16.95 6.93
C LEU A 223 -1.21 -17.21 5.92
N ALA A 224 -1.54 -17.35 4.63
CA ALA A 224 -0.55 -17.59 3.57
C ALA A 224 0.50 -16.48 3.45
N TYR A 225 0.13 -15.23 3.75
CA TYR A 225 1.05 -14.09 3.73
C TYR A 225 1.91 -13.99 5.00
N ILE A 226 1.39 -14.43 6.14
CA ILE A 226 2.09 -14.38 7.44
C ILE A 226 3.02 -15.59 7.63
N ALA A 227 2.59 -16.79 7.21
CA ALA A 227 3.28 -18.06 7.47
C ALA A 227 4.79 -18.07 7.17
N PRO A 228 5.29 -17.43 6.09
CA PRO A 228 6.73 -17.41 5.80
C PRO A 228 7.57 -16.57 6.79
N LYS A 229 6.95 -15.79 7.67
CA LYS A 229 7.61 -14.76 8.51
C LYS A 229 7.57 -15.04 10.01
N VAL A 230 6.92 -16.13 10.42
CA VAL A 230 6.70 -16.47 11.82
C VAL A 230 7.06 -17.93 12.06
N VAL A 231 7.32 -18.28 13.32
CA VAL A 231 7.68 -19.65 13.71
C VAL A 231 6.50 -20.61 13.49
N ASP A 232 5.28 -20.14 13.82
CA ASP A 232 4.06 -20.92 13.70
C ASP A 232 2.85 -19.99 13.54
N CYS A 233 1.85 -20.41 12.79
CA CYS A 233 0.58 -19.71 12.64
C CYS A 233 -0.55 -20.66 12.27
N TRP A 234 -1.76 -20.34 12.72
CA TRP A 234 -2.97 -21.12 12.45
C TRP A 234 -4.21 -20.22 12.48
N ILE A 235 -5.35 -20.76 12.03
CA ILE A 235 -6.65 -20.09 12.11
C ILE A 235 -7.42 -20.70 13.28
N GLU A 236 -7.93 -19.85 14.16
CA GLU A 236 -8.82 -20.24 15.24
C GLU A 236 -10.23 -19.68 14.98
N PRO A 237 -11.24 -20.54 14.74
CA PRO A 237 -12.61 -20.10 14.61
C PRO A 237 -13.17 -19.78 16.00
N LEU A 238 -13.56 -18.53 16.23
CA LEU A 238 -14.11 -18.08 17.50
C LEU A 238 -15.58 -17.67 17.35
N PRO A 239 -16.49 -18.22 18.17
CA PRO A 239 -17.85 -17.73 18.26
C PRO A 239 -17.85 -16.41 19.05
N ILE A 240 -18.22 -15.31 18.41
CA ILE A 240 -18.48 -14.03 19.08
C ILE A 240 -19.98 -13.87 19.31
N ALA A 241 -20.38 -13.60 20.55
CA ALA A 241 -21.77 -13.30 20.87
C ALA A 241 -22.18 -11.98 20.21
N ILE A 242 -23.33 -12.00 19.52
CA ILE A 242 -23.97 -10.83 18.92
C ILE A 242 -25.00 -10.27 19.90
#